data_AF-A0A7C6A390-F1
#
_entry.id   AF-A0A7C6A390-F1
#
_cell.length_a   1.000
_cell.length_b   1.000
_cell.length_c   1.000
_cell.angle_alpha   90.00
_cell.angle_beta   90.00
_cell.angle_gamma   90.00
#
_symmetry.space_group_name_H-M   'P 1'
#
loop_
_entity.id
_entity.type
_entity.pdbx_description
1 polymer ?
#
loop_
_entity_poly.entity_id
_entity_poly.type
_entity_poly.pdbx_seq_one_letter_code
_entity_poly.pdbx_strand_id
1 'polypeptide(L)'
;MRAFAPAAWTRPGAHARSAIIIRLSGGLSHVDSFDPKPEAPREIRGPFGAIRTSVPGVRFSEHLPRLAQRAHRLTVLRSMCSDETNHERAGALLDFPDAVRIAARGPLAQAVAEARRRIESGAPVVVIEPRALHYDTHAGAFERLARVLLPELDFAMATLLDDLEARGLLASTLVVATGEFGRTPRINGEGGRDHYAGAWSALLGGGGLTGGRVLGATDRHGAEVRELPVRPEDLARTILAALGGEPSPASPAGRGRIVTEILAA
;
A
#
# COMPACT_ATOMS: atom_id res chain seq x y z
N MET A 1 24.03 0.09 1.31
CA MET A 1 22.96 0.22 0.30
C MET A 1 23.31 1.39 -0.59
N ARG A 2 23.37 1.22 -1.92
CA ARG A 2 23.58 2.36 -2.82
C ARG A 2 22.29 3.17 -2.82
N ALA A 3 22.38 4.46 -2.47
CA ALA A 3 21.32 5.42 -2.71
C ALA A 3 20.95 5.32 -4.19
N PHE A 4 19.73 4.85 -4.47
CA PHE A 4 19.20 4.87 -5.83
C PHE A 4 19.06 6.34 -6.23
N ALA A 5 19.71 6.76 -7.31
CA ALA A 5 19.47 8.06 -7.91
C ALA A 5 17.95 8.24 -8.11
N PRO A 6 17.38 9.43 -7.86
CA PRO A 6 15.96 9.68 -8.07
C PRO A 6 15.67 9.65 -9.58
N ALA A 7 15.50 8.44 -10.14
CA ALA A 7 14.81 8.29 -11.41
C ALA A 7 13.41 8.89 -11.24
N ALA A 8 12.90 9.59 -12.26
CA ALA A 8 11.58 10.18 -12.23
C ALA A 8 10.55 9.11 -11.81
N TRP A 9 9.83 9.38 -10.72
CA TRP A 9 8.81 8.47 -10.19
C TRP A 9 7.66 8.29 -11.18
N THR A 10 7.32 9.36 -11.88
CA THR A 10 6.39 9.42 -13.00
C THR A 10 7.16 9.59 -14.31
N ARG A 11 6.66 9.01 -15.40
CA ARG A 11 7.16 9.34 -16.75
C ARG A 11 6.77 10.79 -17.09
N PRO A 12 7.64 11.61 -17.71
CA PRO A 12 7.29 12.97 -18.12
C PRO A 12 6.01 13.00 -18.97
N GLY A 13 5.04 13.84 -18.59
CA GLY A 13 3.72 13.95 -19.26
C GLY A 13 2.72 12.83 -18.94
N ALA A 14 3.06 11.87 -18.08
CA ALA A 14 2.12 10.83 -17.65
C ALA A 14 1.26 11.35 -16.48
N HIS A 15 -0.02 11.57 -16.75
CA HIS A 15 -1.04 11.76 -15.74
C HIS A 15 -1.92 10.52 -15.69
N ALA A 16 -2.16 10.00 -14.49
CA ALA A 16 -3.21 9.01 -14.29
C ALA A 16 -4.57 9.69 -14.56
N ARG A 17 -5.48 8.97 -15.22
CA ARG A 17 -6.88 9.40 -15.40
C ARG A 17 -7.76 8.95 -14.24
N SER A 18 -7.35 7.88 -13.56
CA SER A 18 -8.09 7.30 -12.46
C SER A 18 -7.18 6.70 -11.39
N ALA A 19 -7.71 6.55 -10.18
CA ALA A 19 -7.06 5.82 -9.10
C ALA A 19 -8.00 4.77 -8.48
N ILE A 20 -7.48 3.57 -8.22
CA ILE A 20 -8.14 2.53 -7.42
C ILE A 20 -7.34 2.37 -6.12
N ILE A 21 -7.99 2.57 -5.00
CA ILE A 21 -7.38 2.51 -3.67
C ILE A 21 -8.01 1.36 -2.90
N ILE A 22 -7.23 0.34 -2.58
CA ILE A 22 -7.61 -0.75 -1.70
C ILE A 22 -7.23 -0.36 -0.27
N ARG A 23 -8.24 -0.03 0.54
CA ARG A 23 -8.03 0.34 1.94
C ARG A 23 -7.85 -0.93 2.77
N LEU A 24 -6.65 -1.17 3.28
CA LEU A 24 -6.34 -2.32 4.14
C LEU A 24 -6.75 -2.00 5.58
N SER A 25 -8.05 -1.70 5.77
CA SER A 25 -8.62 -1.17 7.00
C SER A 25 -8.31 -2.08 8.20
N GLY A 26 -7.72 -1.48 9.23
CA GLY A 26 -7.12 -2.20 10.35
C GLY A 26 -5.59 -2.25 10.37
N GLY A 27 -4.97 -1.88 9.24
CA GLY A 27 -3.52 -1.86 9.07
C GLY A 27 -2.93 -3.24 8.82
N LEU A 28 -2.50 -3.51 7.58
CA LEU A 28 -1.74 -4.73 7.30
C LEU A 28 -0.33 -4.62 7.89
N SER A 29 0.09 -5.63 8.65
CA SER A 29 1.47 -5.73 9.16
C SER A 29 2.47 -5.78 8.01
N HIS A 30 3.33 -4.76 7.90
CA HIS A 30 4.34 -4.69 6.83
C HIS A 30 5.43 -5.76 7.00
N VAL A 31 5.76 -6.13 8.24
CA VAL A 31 6.74 -7.20 8.56
C VAL A 31 6.22 -8.57 8.13
N ASP A 32 4.90 -8.78 8.14
CA ASP A 32 4.30 -10.06 7.70
C ASP A 32 3.91 -10.05 6.21
N SER A 33 4.18 -8.96 5.47
CA SER A 33 3.75 -8.75 4.09
C SER A 33 4.87 -8.21 3.17
N PHE A 34 5.01 -6.89 3.05
CA PHE A 34 5.79 -6.24 2.00
C PHE A 34 7.22 -5.87 2.41
N ASP A 35 7.57 -5.99 3.69
CA ASP A 35 8.89 -5.73 4.24
C ASP A 35 9.25 -6.72 5.36
N PRO A 36 9.33 -8.03 5.03
CA PRO A 36 9.73 -9.03 6.00
C PRO A 36 11.15 -8.78 6.50
N LYS A 37 11.34 -8.98 7.80
CA LYS A 37 12.63 -8.86 8.50
C LYS A 37 13.17 -10.24 8.86
N PRO A 38 13.65 -11.05 7.89
CA PRO A 38 13.99 -12.47 8.13
C PRO A 38 15.09 -12.65 9.18
N GLU A 39 15.95 -11.64 9.38
CA GLU A 39 17.03 -11.65 10.36
C GLU A 39 16.61 -11.09 11.73
N ALA A 40 15.39 -10.58 11.88
CA ALA A 40 14.90 -10.11 13.17
C ALA A 40 14.54 -11.28 14.10
N PRO A 41 14.54 -11.06 15.43
CA PRO A 41 14.07 -12.05 16.39
C PRO A 41 12.67 -12.59 16.05
N ARG A 42 12.35 -13.81 16.49
CA ARG A 42 11.09 -14.52 16.15
C ARG A 42 9.85 -13.73 16.58
N GLU A 43 9.93 -13.06 17.72
CA GLU A 43 8.90 -12.17 18.26
C GLU A 43 8.66 -10.92 17.42
N ILE A 44 9.52 -10.65 16.42
CA ILE A 44 9.36 -9.57 15.44
C ILE A 44 9.02 -10.12 14.07
N ARG A 45 9.86 -11.01 13.51
CA ARG A 45 9.69 -11.50 12.13
C ARG A 45 8.50 -12.43 11.93
N GLY A 46 7.95 -12.96 13.02
CA GLY A 46 6.84 -13.90 12.95
C GLY A 46 7.22 -15.28 12.39
N PRO A 47 6.21 -16.13 12.11
CA PRO A 47 6.43 -17.48 11.63
C PRO A 47 6.65 -17.57 10.11
N PHE A 48 6.35 -16.52 9.36
CA PHE A 48 6.37 -16.54 7.90
C PHE A 48 7.78 -16.48 7.32
N GLY A 49 7.97 -17.20 6.23
CA GLY A 49 9.13 -17.09 5.35
C GLY A 49 9.09 -15.84 4.47
N ALA A 50 10.26 -15.52 3.88
CA ALA A 50 10.43 -14.40 2.96
C ALA A 50 10.93 -14.89 1.60
N ILE A 51 10.12 -14.71 0.56
CA ILE A 51 10.42 -15.12 -0.81
C ILE A 51 11.02 -13.97 -1.62
N ARG A 52 11.86 -14.31 -2.61
CA ARG A 52 12.40 -13.33 -3.57
C ARG A 52 11.28 -12.82 -4.48
N THR A 53 11.37 -11.56 -4.89
CA THR A 53 10.48 -10.99 -5.89
C THR A 53 11.17 -10.88 -7.26
N SER A 54 10.45 -10.40 -8.28
CA SER A 54 11.02 -10.04 -9.59
C SER A 54 11.98 -8.84 -9.54
N VAL A 55 12.08 -8.14 -8.41
CA VAL A 55 13.04 -7.06 -8.20
C VAL A 55 14.21 -7.59 -7.38
N PRO A 56 15.45 -7.59 -7.91
CA PRO A 56 16.62 -8.08 -7.18
C PRO A 56 16.78 -7.41 -5.81
N GLY A 57 17.02 -8.24 -4.78
CA GLY A 57 17.21 -7.78 -3.41
C GLY A 57 15.92 -7.47 -2.64
N VAL A 58 14.76 -7.46 -3.29
CA VAL A 58 13.46 -7.26 -2.65
C VAL A 58 12.85 -8.60 -2.28
N ARG A 59 12.23 -8.66 -1.10
CA ARG A 59 11.51 -9.82 -0.58
C ARG A 59 10.12 -9.44 -0.10
N PHE A 60 9.17 -10.34 -0.28
CA PHE A 60 7.83 -10.31 0.32
C PHE A 60 7.61 -11.57 1.16
N SER A 61 6.54 -11.58 1.95
CA SER A 61 6.02 -12.76 2.63
C SER A 61 5.76 -13.90 1.65
N GLU A 62 6.00 -15.13 2.08
CA GLU A 62 5.74 -16.34 1.28
C GLU A 62 4.28 -16.50 0.85
N HIS A 63 3.35 -15.84 1.54
CA HIS A 63 1.92 -15.83 1.22
C HIS A 63 1.53 -14.83 0.11
N LEU A 64 2.51 -14.12 -0.47
CA LEU A 64 2.30 -13.14 -1.56
C LEU A 64 3.05 -13.53 -2.87
N PRO A 65 2.95 -14.78 -3.36
CA PRO A 65 3.74 -15.24 -4.50
C PRO A 65 3.38 -14.53 -5.81
N ARG A 66 2.12 -14.16 -6.05
CA ARG A 66 1.71 -13.51 -7.31
C ARG A 66 2.18 -12.07 -7.36
N LEU A 67 2.14 -11.36 -6.22
CA LEU A 67 2.68 -10.02 -6.10
C LEU A 67 4.21 -10.01 -6.14
N ALA A 68 4.88 -11.01 -5.55
CA ALA A 68 6.33 -11.17 -5.69
C ALA A 68 6.74 -11.28 -7.17
N GLN A 69 6.02 -12.06 -7.98
CA GLN A 69 6.26 -12.16 -9.43
C GLN A 69 6.03 -10.82 -10.17
N ARG A 70 5.10 -9.99 -9.67
CA ARG A 70 4.74 -8.69 -10.26
C ARG A 70 5.43 -7.48 -9.63
N ALA A 71 6.37 -7.68 -8.71
CA ALA A 71 7.04 -6.58 -8.01
C ALA A 71 7.73 -5.56 -8.96
N HIS A 72 8.18 -5.99 -10.14
CA HIS A 72 8.72 -5.10 -11.19
C HIS A 72 7.68 -4.07 -11.73
N ARG A 73 6.39 -4.29 -11.47
CA ARG A 73 5.27 -3.37 -11.81
C ARG A 73 4.88 -2.47 -10.64
N LEU A 74 5.46 -2.70 -9.46
CA LEU A 74 5.09 -2.05 -8.21
C LEU A 74 6.21 -1.12 -7.73
N THR A 75 5.80 -0.01 -7.14
CA THR A 75 6.60 0.74 -6.18
C THR A 75 6.16 0.36 -4.79
N VAL A 76 7.09 -0.13 -3.97
CA VAL A 76 6.85 -0.43 -2.55
C VAL A 76 7.35 0.74 -1.73
N LEU A 77 6.45 1.46 -1.07
CA LEU A 77 6.81 2.49 -0.12
C LEU A 77 6.90 1.85 1.27
N ARG A 78 8.10 1.80 1.86
CA ARG A 78 8.38 1.17 3.17
C ARG A 78 8.61 2.17 4.29
N SER A 79 8.07 3.36 4.13
CA SER A 79 8.37 4.49 4.99
C SER A 79 7.16 5.34 5.31
N MET A 80 5.97 4.74 5.23
CA MET A 80 4.77 5.40 5.72
C MET A 80 4.83 5.51 7.24
N CYS A 81 4.55 6.69 7.79
CA CYS A 81 4.52 6.95 9.23
C CYS A 81 3.49 8.04 9.58
N SER A 82 2.98 8.03 10.80
CA SER A 82 2.05 9.02 11.35
C SER A 82 2.18 9.05 12.87
N ASP A 83 1.41 9.94 13.49
CA ASP A 83 1.25 10.06 14.94
C ASP A 83 -0.14 9.58 15.41
N GLU A 84 -0.96 9.07 14.47
CA GLU A 84 -2.35 8.72 14.71
C GLU A 84 -2.60 7.21 14.59
N THR A 85 -3.21 6.62 15.62
CA THR A 85 -3.53 5.18 15.70
C THR A 85 -5.02 4.90 15.84
N ASN A 86 -5.88 5.92 15.85
CA ASN A 86 -7.32 5.75 15.83
C ASN A 86 -7.82 5.60 14.38
N HIS A 87 -8.63 4.57 14.09
CA HIS A 87 -9.09 4.28 12.73
C HIS A 87 -9.77 5.45 12.03
N GLU A 88 -10.65 6.17 12.74
CA GLU A 88 -11.41 7.28 12.14
C GLU A 88 -10.49 8.44 11.80
N ARG A 89 -9.69 8.87 12.78
CA ARG A 89 -8.77 10.01 12.59
C ARG A 89 -7.66 9.69 11.59
N ALA A 90 -7.08 8.49 11.64
CA ALA A 90 -6.06 8.06 10.68
C ALA A 90 -6.63 7.91 9.27
N GLY A 91 -7.82 7.32 9.15
CA GLY A 91 -8.51 7.15 7.87
C GLY A 91 -8.83 8.49 7.19
N ALA A 92 -9.13 9.53 7.97
CA ALA A 92 -9.38 10.87 7.47
C ALA A 92 -8.13 11.52 6.83
N LEU A 93 -6.91 11.13 7.23
CA LEU A 93 -5.66 11.68 6.66
C LEU A 93 -5.41 11.21 5.22
N LEU A 94 -5.95 10.05 4.83
CA LEU A 94 -5.93 9.49 3.48
C LEU A 94 -7.35 9.31 2.95
N ASP A 95 -8.08 10.43 2.88
CA ASP A 95 -9.44 10.46 2.37
C ASP A 95 -9.61 11.26 1.08
N PHE A 96 -10.58 10.81 0.28
CA PHE A 96 -10.92 11.35 -1.02
C PHE A 96 -12.44 11.57 -1.02
N PRO A 97 -12.93 12.77 -0.67
CA PRO A 97 -14.35 13.03 -0.44
C PRO A 97 -15.25 12.65 -1.62
N ASP A 98 -14.77 12.92 -2.85
CA ASP A 98 -15.52 12.68 -4.09
C ASP A 98 -15.30 11.27 -4.68
N ALA A 99 -14.64 10.37 -3.94
CA ALA A 99 -14.38 9.02 -4.44
C ALA A 99 -15.64 8.14 -4.46
N VAL A 100 -15.76 7.34 -5.52
CA VAL A 100 -16.74 6.25 -5.59
C VAL A 100 -16.30 5.15 -4.60
N ARG A 101 -17.18 4.78 -3.66
CA ARG A 101 -16.86 3.78 -2.62
C ARG A 101 -17.48 2.43 -2.91
N ILE A 102 -16.67 1.37 -2.79
CA ILE A 102 -17.11 -0.02 -2.89
C ILE A 102 -16.97 -0.66 -1.50
N ALA A 103 -18.11 -0.92 -0.85
CA ALA A 103 -18.16 -1.66 0.41
C ALA A 103 -18.19 -3.17 0.14
N ALA A 104 -17.02 -3.77 -0.04
CA ALA A 104 -16.88 -5.16 -0.44
C ALA A 104 -17.15 -6.13 0.71
N ARG A 105 -18.30 -6.81 0.65
CA ARG A 105 -18.73 -7.83 1.63
C ARG A 105 -18.43 -9.27 1.19
N GLY A 106 -17.89 -9.45 -0.02
CA GLY A 106 -17.48 -10.73 -0.59
C GLY A 106 -15.97 -10.75 -0.91
N PRO A 107 -15.53 -11.70 -1.75
CA PRO A 107 -14.13 -11.83 -2.16
C PRO A 107 -13.57 -10.52 -2.74
N LEU A 108 -12.31 -10.19 -2.41
CA LEU A 108 -11.69 -8.94 -2.85
C LEU A 108 -11.55 -8.88 -4.37
N ALA A 109 -11.38 -10.03 -5.03
CA ALA A 109 -11.32 -10.15 -6.49
C ALA A 109 -12.57 -9.59 -7.20
N GLN A 110 -13.76 -9.74 -6.60
CA GLN A 110 -15.00 -9.19 -7.17
C GLN A 110 -15.03 -7.67 -7.05
N ALA A 111 -14.55 -7.14 -5.92
CA ALA A 111 -14.50 -5.70 -5.67
C ALA A 111 -13.50 -4.99 -6.59
N VAL A 112 -12.33 -5.58 -6.86
CA VAL A 112 -11.37 -5.00 -7.82
C VAL A 112 -11.91 -5.05 -9.26
N ALA A 113 -12.65 -6.09 -9.63
CA ALA A 113 -13.32 -6.15 -10.94
C ALA A 113 -14.43 -5.10 -11.06
N GLU A 114 -15.18 -4.84 -9.97
CA GLU A 114 -16.13 -3.73 -9.92
C GLU A 114 -15.42 -2.38 -10.03
N ALA A 115 -14.35 -2.16 -9.26
CA ALA A 115 -13.59 -0.91 -9.30
C ALA A 115 -13.08 -0.61 -10.70
N ARG A 116 -12.56 -1.63 -11.41
CA ARG A 116 -12.15 -1.49 -12.80
C ARG A 116 -13.32 -1.04 -13.70
N ARG A 117 -14.52 -1.61 -13.55
CA ARG A 117 -15.70 -1.15 -14.33
C ARG A 117 -16.10 0.29 -14.00
N ARG A 118 -15.94 0.72 -12.73
CA ARG A 118 -16.23 2.11 -12.32
C ARG A 118 -15.28 3.10 -12.99
N ILE A 119 -13.98 2.80 -13.06
CA ILE A 119 -13.03 3.68 -13.76
C ILE A 119 -13.22 3.67 -15.28
N GLU A 120 -13.60 2.52 -15.89
CA GLU A 120 -13.98 2.46 -17.32
C GLU A 120 -15.21 3.34 -17.59
N SER A 121 -16.08 3.51 -16.60
CA SER A 121 -17.25 4.40 -16.65
C SER A 121 -16.94 5.86 -16.27
N GLY A 122 -15.67 6.22 -16.08
CA GLY A 122 -15.23 7.58 -15.83
C GLY A 122 -15.09 7.99 -14.36
N ALA A 123 -15.17 7.07 -13.40
CA ALA A 123 -14.89 7.40 -12.00
C ALA A 123 -13.41 7.79 -11.81
N PRO A 124 -13.08 9.00 -11.30
CA PRO A 124 -11.71 9.45 -11.16
C PRO A 124 -10.99 8.77 -9.99
N VAL A 125 -11.69 8.51 -8.88
CA VAL A 125 -11.14 7.80 -7.72
C VAL A 125 -12.16 6.77 -7.26
N VAL A 126 -11.70 5.54 -7.07
CA VAL A 126 -12.48 4.45 -6.50
C VAL A 126 -11.77 3.95 -5.25
N VAL A 127 -12.47 3.95 -4.12
CA VAL A 127 -11.98 3.40 -2.85
C VAL A 127 -12.71 2.10 -2.55
N ILE A 128 -11.95 1.00 -2.45
CA ILE A 128 -12.44 -0.30 -2.02
C ILE A 128 -12.23 -0.42 -0.51
N GLU A 129 -13.34 -0.68 0.18
CA GLU A 129 -13.39 -1.05 1.60
C GLU A 129 -13.68 -2.55 1.69
N PRO A 130 -12.67 -3.41 1.88
CA PRO A 130 -12.83 -4.85 1.94
C PRO A 130 -13.42 -5.26 3.29
N ARG A 131 -14.69 -4.96 3.54
CA ARG A 131 -15.38 -5.21 4.82
C ARG A 131 -15.41 -6.68 5.24
N ALA A 132 -15.23 -7.63 4.31
CA ALA A 132 -15.04 -9.04 4.64
C ALA A 132 -13.64 -9.38 5.18
N LEU A 133 -12.65 -8.52 4.93
CA LEU A 133 -11.26 -8.65 5.34
C LEU A 133 -10.95 -7.66 6.48
N HIS A 134 -10.68 -8.20 7.66
CA HIS A 134 -10.35 -7.40 8.83
C HIS A 134 -8.83 -7.48 9.06
N TYR A 135 -8.11 -6.40 8.74
CA TYR A 135 -6.65 -6.35 8.93
C TYR A 135 -6.25 -6.00 10.37
N ASP A 136 -7.22 -5.60 11.20
CA ASP A 136 -7.03 -5.31 12.63
C ASP A 136 -6.91 -6.61 13.45
N THR A 137 -5.75 -7.24 13.29
CA THR A 137 -5.38 -8.56 13.81
C THR A 137 -4.71 -8.52 15.19
N HIS A 138 -5.47 -8.20 16.25
CA HIS A 138 -4.95 -8.10 17.63
C HIS A 138 -4.66 -9.44 18.31
N ALA A 139 -5.29 -10.52 17.84
CA ALA A 139 -5.13 -11.87 18.39
C ALA A 139 -5.11 -12.90 17.25
N GLY A 140 -4.34 -13.97 17.42
CA GLY A 140 -4.29 -15.10 16.46
C GLY A 140 -4.01 -14.68 15.00
N ALA A 141 -3.20 -13.63 14.80
CA ALA A 141 -3.10 -12.95 13.51
C ALA A 141 -2.62 -13.86 12.38
N PHE A 142 -1.65 -14.73 12.68
CA PHE A 142 -0.91 -15.48 11.66
C PHE A 142 -1.75 -16.50 10.91
N GLU A 143 -2.70 -17.17 11.57
CA GLU A 143 -3.59 -18.09 10.87
C GLU A 143 -4.48 -17.35 9.85
N ARG A 144 -5.06 -16.22 10.29
CA ARG A 144 -5.92 -15.41 9.44
C ARG A 144 -5.14 -14.75 8.29
N LEU A 145 -3.93 -14.26 8.57
CA LEU A 145 -3.04 -13.70 7.55
C LEU A 145 -2.70 -14.74 6.49
N ALA A 146 -2.26 -15.93 6.90
CA ALA A 146 -1.80 -17.00 6.02
C ALA A 146 -2.92 -17.62 5.18
N ARG A 147 -4.11 -17.81 5.76
CA ARG A 147 -5.21 -18.53 5.11
C ARG A 147 -6.18 -17.63 4.34
N VAL A 148 -6.28 -16.35 4.71
CA VAL A 148 -7.32 -15.46 4.19
C VAL A 148 -6.74 -14.14 3.69
N LEU A 149 -6.17 -13.31 4.57
CA LEU A 149 -5.90 -11.91 4.23
C LEU A 149 -4.83 -11.74 3.16
N LEU A 150 -3.68 -12.41 3.32
CA LEU A 150 -2.57 -12.32 2.35
C LEU A 150 -2.94 -13.01 1.03
N PRO A 151 -3.53 -14.22 1.00
CA PRO A 151 -3.98 -14.83 -0.26
C PRO A 151 -5.04 -14.02 -1.02
N GLU A 152 -6.03 -13.44 -0.33
CA GLU A 152 -7.05 -12.59 -0.96
C GLU A 152 -6.43 -11.33 -1.57
N LEU A 153 -5.53 -10.67 -0.83
CA LEU A 153 -4.81 -9.50 -1.32
C LEU A 153 -3.89 -9.85 -2.50
N ASP A 154 -3.11 -10.93 -2.39
CA ASP A 154 -2.20 -11.42 -3.42
C ASP A 154 -2.94 -11.69 -4.73
N PHE A 155 -4.04 -12.45 -4.66
CA PHE A 155 -4.83 -12.80 -5.83
C PHE A 155 -5.54 -11.58 -6.44
N ALA A 156 -6.21 -10.76 -5.63
CA ALA A 156 -6.99 -9.64 -6.14
C ALA A 156 -6.11 -8.54 -6.74
N MET A 157 -5.01 -8.15 -6.07
CA MET A 157 -4.10 -7.14 -6.61
C MET A 157 -3.38 -7.64 -7.86
N ALA A 158 -2.91 -8.89 -7.89
CA ALA A 158 -2.28 -9.45 -9.08
C ALA A 158 -3.25 -9.48 -10.27
N THR A 159 -4.50 -9.91 -10.04
CA THR A 159 -5.55 -9.95 -11.06
C THR A 159 -5.89 -8.55 -11.56
N LEU A 160 -5.98 -7.56 -10.67
CA LEU A 160 -6.27 -6.18 -11.05
C LEU A 160 -5.16 -5.60 -11.94
N LEU A 161 -3.89 -5.79 -11.57
CA LEU A 161 -2.77 -5.29 -12.37
C LEU A 161 -2.76 -5.90 -13.77
N ASP A 162 -2.99 -7.21 -13.87
CA ASP A 162 -3.01 -7.92 -15.16
C ASP A 162 -4.24 -7.54 -16.00
N ASP A 163 -5.42 -7.42 -15.39
CA ASP A 163 -6.66 -7.00 -16.09
C ASP A 163 -6.53 -5.56 -16.60
N LEU A 164 -5.97 -4.65 -15.82
CA LEU A 164 -5.70 -3.29 -16.26
C LEU A 164 -4.67 -3.25 -17.40
N GLU A 165 -3.63 -4.07 -17.36
CA GLU A 165 -2.64 -4.13 -18.45
C GLU A 165 -3.26 -4.69 -19.73
N ALA A 166 -3.98 -5.81 -19.64
CA ALA A 166 -4.64 -6.44 -20.78
C ALA A 166 -5.67 -5.51 -21.47
N ARG A 167 -6.21 -4.54 -20.73
CA ARG A 167 -7.14 -3.51 -21.22
C ARG A 167 -6.46 -2.22 -21.67
N GLY A 168 -5.14 -2.11 -21.54
CA GLY A 168 -4.40 -0.88 -21.81
C GLY A 168 -4.68 0.25 -20.81
N LEU A 169 -5.26 -0.05 -19.65
CA LEU A 169 -5.64 0.91 -18.61
C LEU A 169 -4.54 1.12 -17.57
N LEU A 170 -3.61 0.17 -17.40
CA LEU A 170 -2.61 0.21 -16.33
C LEU A 170 -1.76 1.51 -16.36
N ALA A 171 -1.40 2.00 -17.55
CA ALA A 171 -0.64 3.24 -17.68
C ALA A 171 -1.42 4.50 -17.25
N SER A 172 -2.75 4.46 -17.30
CA SER A 172 -3.64 5.57 -16.95
C SER A 172 -4.39 5.38 -15.62
N THR A 173 -4.14 4.28 -14.91
CA THR A 173 -4.81 3.98 -13.64
C THR A 173 -3.79 3.72 -12.56
N LEU A 174 -3.78 4.57 -11.55
CA LEU A 174 -2.98 4.35 -10.35
C LEU A 174 -3.68 3.32 -9.44
N VAL A 175 -3.00 2.26 -9.05
CA VAL A 175 -3.48 1.27 -8.08
C VAL A 175 -2.69 1.45 -6.80
N VAL A 176 -3.38 1.64 -5.68
CA VAL A 176 -2.79 1.82 -4.36
C VAL A 176 -3.37 0.80 -3.37
N ALA A 177 -2.53 0.19 -2.54
CA ALA A 177 -2.97 -0.60 -1.39
C ALA A 177 -2.21 -0.19 -0.14
N THR A 178 -2.93 0.27 0.89
CA THR A 178 -2.36 0.69 2.18
C THR A 178 -3.44 0.69 3.25
N GLY A 179 -3.04 0.58 4.52
CA GLY A 179 -3.90 0.89 5.67
C GLY A 179 -3.80 2.36 6.05
N GLU A 180 -4.66 2.76 6.99
CA GLU A 180 -4.62 4.05 7.71
C GLU A 180 -3.42 4.17 8.66
N PHE A 181 -2.91 3.03 9.13
CA PHE A 181 -1.66 2.87 9.89
C PHE A 181 -1.15 1.43 9.73
N GLY A 182 -0.07 1.09 10.44
CA GLY A 182 0.51 -0.26 10.50
C GLY A 182 0.15 -1.06 11.74
N ARG A 183 0.94 -2.11 11.97
CA ARG A 183 0.86 -2.97 13.16
C ARG A 183 2.20 -3.02 13.86
N THR A 184 2.17 -3.22 15.18
CA THR A 184 3.40 -3.25 15.98
C THR A 184 4.39 -4.28 15.43
N PRO A 185 5.70 -3.94 15.33
CA PRO A 185 6.70 -4.89 14.89
C PRO A 185 6.91 -6.04 15.87
N ARG A 186 6.62 -5.83 17.16
CA ARG A 186 6.60 -6.91 18.15
C ARG A 186 5.23 -7.56 18.23
N ILE A 187 5.22 -8.88 18.28
CA ILE A 187 4.03 -9.72 18.51
C ILE A 187 3.59 -9.58 19.98
N ASN A 188 2.30 -9.40 20.21
CA ASN A 188 1.72 -9.27 21.55
C ASN A 188 1.43 -10.65 22.19
N GLY A 189 0.96 -10.64 23.44
CA GLY A 189 0.68 -11.87 24.20
C GLY A 189 -0.41 -12.76 23.60
N GLU A 190 -1.30 -12.18 22.78
CA GLU A 190 -2.43 -12.86 22.14
C GLU A 190 -2.07 -13.43 20.75
N GLY A 191 -0.79 -13.40 20.38
CA GLY A 191 -0.33 -13.88 19.08
C GLY A 191 -0.80 -13.01 17.90
N GLY A 192 -1.11 -11.74 18.17
CA GLY A 192 -1.36 -10.72 17.17
C GLY A 192 -0.39 -9.55 17.27
N ARG A 193 -0.78 -8.42 16.71
CA ARG A 193 -0.04 -7.15 16.76
C ARG A 193 -1.01 -6.01 17.04
N ASP A 194 -0.54 -4.92 17.62
CA ASP A 194 -1.39 -3.79 18.01
C ASP A 194 -1.32 -2.64 16.99
N HIS A 195 -2.17 -1.62 17.13
CA HIS A 195 -2.13 -0.43 16.25
C HIS A 195 -0.76 0.24 16.34
N TYR A 196 -0.21 0.63 15.19
CA TYR A 196 1.11 1.22 15.14
C TYR A 196 1.26 2.22 14.00
N ALA A 197 1.50 3.49 14.35
CA ALA A 197 1.71 4.56 13.39
C ALA A 197 3.19 4.80 13.04
N GLY A 198 4.13 4.15 13.75
CA GLY A 198 5.57 4.39 13.58
C GLY A 198 6.12 3.96 12.22
N ALA A 199 5.58 2.90 11.63
CA ALA A 199 5.94 2.45 10.30
C ALA A 199 4.91 1.50 9.66
N TRP A 200 4.63 1.68 8.37
CA TRP A 200 3.97 0.68 7.53
C TRP A 200 4.36 0.81 6.05
N SER A 201 3.75 -0.04 5.22
CA SER A 201 4.00 -0.04 3.79
C SER A 201 2.76 0.30 2.97
N ALA A 202 2.97 1.00 1.86
CA ALA A 202 2.00 1.15 0.78
C ALA A 202 2.53 0.51 -0.50
N LEU A 203 1.67 -0.14 -1.26
CA LEU A 203 1.95 -0.57 -2.63
C LEU A 203 1.33 0.41 -3.61
N LEU A 204 2.09 0.82 -4.61
CA LEU A 204 1.63 1.64 -5.72
C LEU A 204 1.99 0.95 -7.04
N GLY A 205 1.13 1.01 -8.05
CA GLY A 205 1.40 0.50 -9.39
C GLY A 205 0.55 1.17 -10.45
N GLY A 206 0.96 1.13 -11.71
CA GLY A 206 0.24 1.80 -12.79
C GLY A 206 0.32 3.34 -12.73
N GLY A 207 -0.58 4.03 -13.42
CA GLY A 207 -0.68 5.49 -13.41
C GLY A 207 0.56 6.20 -13.98
N GLY A 208 1.33 5.51 -14.83
CA GLY A 208 2.58 6.02 -15.39
C GLY A 208 3.76 6.01 -14.41
N LEU A 209 3.58 5.42 -13.22
CA LEU A 209 4.66 5.23 -12.25
C LEU A 209 5.69 4.22 -12.75
N THR A 210 6.96 4.50 -12.45
CA THR A 210 8.05 3.56 -12.67
C THR A 210 8.02 2.47 -11.59
N GLY A 211 7.57 1.27 -11.94
CA GLY A 211 7.60 0.09 -11.08
C GLY A 211 9.03 -0.45 -10.84
N GLY A 212 9.13 -1.50 -10.03
CA GLY A 212 10.39 -2.18 -9.74
C GLY A 212 11.26 -1.46 -8.73
N ARG A 213 10.64 -0.67 -7.85
CA ARG A 213 11.34 0.20 -6.91
C ARG A 213 10.84 -0.01 -5.49
N VAL A 214 11.75 0.23 -4.55
CA VAL A 214 11.44 0.37 -3.13
C VAL A 214 11.83 1.79 -2.74
N LEU A 215 10.91 2.51 -2.11
CA LEU A 215 11.13 3.85 -1.61
C LEU A 215 11.08 3.84 -0.08
N GLY A 216 12.08 4.48 0.51
CA GLY A 216 12.27 4.52 1.95
C GLY A 216 12.62 3.16 2.56
N ALA A 217 12.90 3.20 3.86
CA ALA A 217 13.30 2.04 4.63
C ALA A 217 12.92 2.22 6.09
N THR A 218 12.55 1.11 6.73
CA THR A 218 12.52 0.99 8.19
C THR A 218 13.83 0.42 8.71
N ASP A 219 14.02 0.49 10.03
CA ASP A 219 15.12 -0.22 10.69
C ASP A 219 15.06 -1.75 10.54
N ARG A 220 16.06 -2.43 11.09
CA ARG A 220 16.17 -3.90 11.03
C ARG A 220 15.00 -4.65 11.70
N HIS A 221 14.19 -3.95 12.50
CA HIS A 221 13.04 -4.50 13.21
C HIS A 221 11.71 -4.13 12.57
N GLY A 222 11.69 -3.17 11.63
CA GLY A 222 10.44 -2.62 11.08
C GLY A 222 9.77 -1.60 11.99
N ALA A 223 10.46 -1.07 13.00
CA ALA A 223 9.85 -0.19 13.99
C ALA A 223 9.85 1.26 13.53
N GLU A 224 11.01 1.79 13.21
CA GLU A 224 11.16 3.20 12.87
C GLU A 224 11.49 3.38 11.41
N VAL A 225 10.85 4.36 10.76
CA VAL A 225 11.26 4.85 9.45
C VAL A 225 12.64 5.51 9.57
N ARG A 226 13.58 5.06 8.73
CA ARG A 226 14.97 5.56 8.66
C ARG A 226 15.25 6.38 7.42
N GLU A 227 14.49 6.16 6.35
CA GLU A 227 14.67 6.84 5.08
C GLU A 227 13.31 7.28 4.54
N LEU A 228 13.22 8.51 4.05
CA LEU A 228 12.04 9.07 3.35
C LEU A 228 10.73 8.95 4.16
N PRO A 229 10.56 9.61 5.31
CA PRO A 229 9.28 9.60 6.02
C PRO A 229 8.17 10.16 5.14
N VAL A 230 7.14 9.34 4.89
CA VAL A 230 5.95 9.72 4.12
C VAL A 230 4.73 9.65 5.02
N ARG A 231 4.01 10.76 5.13
CA ARG A 231 2.75 10.82 5.88
C ARG A 231 1.56 10.42 5.01
N PRO A 232 0.43 9.98 5.58
CA PRO A 232 -0.80 9.74 4.81
C PRO A 232 -1.21 10.93 3.92
N GLU A 233 -1.01 12.15 4.42
CA GLU A 233 -1.27 13.40 3.71
C GLU A 233 -0.37 13.58 2.48
N ASP A 234 0.90 13.18 2.58
CA ASP A 234 1.87 13.21 1.47
C ASP A 234 1.47 12.19 0.38
N LEU A 235 1.00 11.01 0.79
CA LEU A 235 0.46 10.01 -0.13
C LEU A 235 -0.83 10.49 -0.79
N ALA A 236 -1.73 11.13 -0.04
CA ALA A 236 -2.97 11.71 -0.58
C ALA A 236 -2.65 12.83 -1.59
N ARG A 237 -1.74 13.75 -1.25
CA ARG A 237 -1.27 14.82 -2.14
C ARG A 237 -0.67 14.25 -3.42
N THR A 238 0.17 13.22 -3.30
CA THR A 238 0.74 12.48 -4.42
C THR A 238 -0.34 11.95 -5.35
N ILE A 239 -1.34 11.24 -4.81
CA ILE A 239 -2.37 10.59 -5.62
C ILE A 239 -3.15 11.66 -6.40
N LEU A 240 -3.52 12.75 -5.74
CA LEU A 240 -4.21 13.87 -6.40
C LEU A 240 -3.35 14.53 -7.49
N ALA A 241 -2.06 14.78 -7.20
CA ALA A 241 -1.14 15.33 -8.19
C ALA A 241 -0.95 14.41 -9.41
N ALA A 242 -0.90 13.09 -9.20
CA ALA A 242 -0.85 12.10 -10.28
C ALA A 242 -2.09 12.15 -11.18
N LEU A 243 -3.25 12.52 -10.62
CA LEU A 243 -4.50 12.74 -11.35
C LEU A 243 -4.61 14.14 -11.98
N GLY A 244 -3.60 15.00 -11.84
CA GLY A 244 -3.63 16.39 -12.29
C GLY A 244 -4.52 17.30 -11.44
N GLY A 245 -4.90 16.86 -10.24
CA GLY A 245 -5.73 17.60 -9.31
C GLY A 245 -4.92 18.30 -8.21
N GLU A 246 -5.51 19.37 -7.66
CA GLU A 246 -5.00 20.09 -6.50
C GLU A 246 -5.93 19.86 -5.30
N PRO A 247 -5.40 19.51 -4.11
CA PRO A 247 -6.22 19.37 -2.92
C PRO A 247 -6.76 20.73 -2.45
N SER A 248 -7.89 20.71 -1.75
CA SER A 248 -8.30 21.86 -0.96
C SER A 248 -7.25 22.17 0.11
N PRO A 249 -6.85 23.45 0.32
CA PRO A 249 -5.91 23.83 1.38
C PRO A 249 -6.37 23.42 2.79
N ALA A 250 -7.67 23.28 3.00
CA ALA A 250 -8.24 22.85 4.29
C ALA A 250 -8.21 21.33 4.49
N SER A 251 -8.02 20.54 3.43
CA SER A 251 -7.94 19.08 3.53
C SER A 251 -6.58 18.62 4.07
N PRO A 252 -6.49 17.41 4.66
CA PRO A 252 -5.21 16.84 5.07
C PRO A 252 -4.19 16.81 3.92
N ALA A 253 -4.61 16.40 2.73
CA ALA A 253 -3.79 16.40 1.52
C ALA A 253 -3.24 17.80 1.13
N GLY A 254 -3.94 18.88 1.50
CA GLY A 254 -3.48 20.26 1.30
C GLY A 254 -2.25 20.64 2.14
N ARG A 255 -1.92 19.83 3.15
CA ARG A 255 -0.72 19.99 4.00
C ARG A 255 0.39 19.01 3.63
N GLY A 256 0.12 18.05 2.74
CA GLY A 256 1.08 17.06 2.28
C GLY A 256 2.00 17.59 1.19
N ARG A 257 3.12 16.89 0.99
CA ARG A 257 4.09 17.10 -0.09
C ARG A 257 4.05 15.94 -1.06
N ILE A 258 4.37 16.15 -2.33
CA ILE A 258 4.43 15.04 -3.29
C ILE A 258 5.69 14.22 -2.97
N VAL A 259 5.59 12.89 -2.89
CA VAL A 259 6.73 12.06 -2.42
C VAL A 259 7.98 12.21 -3.29
N THR A 260 7.84 12.50 -4.59
CA THR A 260 9.00 12.85 -5.45
C THR A 260 9.73 14.11 -5.02
N GLU A 261 9.02 15.09 -4.50
CA GLU A 261 9.62 16.33 -4.01
C GLU A 261 10.37 16.05 -2.71
N ILE A 262 9.83 15.16 -1.86
CA ILE A 262 10.52 14.70 -0.64
C ILE A 262 11.79 13.92 -1.01
N LEU A 263 11.76 13.11 -2.07
CA LEU A 263 12.94 12.37 -2.57
C LEU A 263 14.05 13.26 -3.13
N ALA A 264 13.72 14.47 -3.57
CA ALA A 264 14.66 15.40 -4.21
C ALA A 264 15.26 16.43 -3.24
N ALA A 265 14.76 16.50 -2.00
CA ALA A 265 15.19 17.41 -0.94
C ALA A 265 16.29 16.79 -0.07
#